data_AF-A0A924WDQ0-F1
#
_entry.id   AF-A0A924WDQ0-F1
#
_cell.length_a   1.000
_cell.length_b   1.000
_cell.length_c   1.000
_cell.angle_alpha   90.00
_cell.angle_beta   90.00
_cell.angle_gamma   90.00
#
_symmetry.space_group_name_H-M   'P 1'
#
loop_
_entity.id
_entity.type
_entity.pdbx_description
1 polymer ?
#
loop_
_entity_poly.entity_id
_entity_poly.type
_entity_poly.pdbx_seq_one_letter_code
_entity_poly.pdbx_strand_id
1 'polypeptide(L)'
;MNNLRTLFLALFTSFTSLNAFAQVTCIPVFPNAGDNVTITYDATQGNAALVGVSPVWAHLGVITNLSTGPTDWKHVVTTWGTNNAAAQMTNAGTNLWSKTFNITTFFNIPGNETVLKIACVFRNASGSTVGRASDGSDIYYDVYPANTPLQTLFLTPTSSLFLSNIGQQIQVKAASSAPANLQLFDNGTQIATANNAALLQHTINVSSAGTHKVEFIAFTANERDTSVFNYIVAGNIVSLDPPVGTELGITYLTSSSVRLALYAPSKQVVHVLGDFNNWQPTATHQMNRSLDGKTWWLDVTGIQPGQPVRFQYLVNGSLRIADPLSTLVLDPWNDGFIPAFTFPSLPAYPAGKTNGIVSVLQTDQQPFNWQASNYVRPKKTDLVVYELLMRDFLARHDYPTLLDTLDYLEKLGVTAIELMPVNEFDGNINWGYGPSFHKALDKYYGTAEALKTVIDECHKRGIAVILDVVFNQATGASPLAELYWDANNNRPAADNPWLNPTATHDFNVFNDFNHESQATKIYVKNCVKYWMTTFKVDGFRFDLSKGFTQKVTIGNVGAWGAYDASRVAIWKDYANFIWAIDPACYVILEHFADNTEEKELANYGMML
;
A
#
# COMPACT_ATOMS: atom_id res chain seq x y z
N MET A 1 -41.21 -32.41 -32.25
CA MET A 1 -41.47 -30.97 -32.14
C MET A 1 -40.35 -30.33 -31.34
N ASN A 2 -39.52 -29.59 -32.08
CA ASN A 2 -38.63 -28.49 -31.71
C ASN A 2 -37.73 -28.57 -30.47
N ASN A 3 -36.47 -28.87 -30.78
CA ASN A 3 -35.26 -28.33 -30.15
C ASN A 3 -35.36 -26.81 -29.91
N LEU A 4 -34.93 -26.35 -28.74
CA LEU A 4 -34.33 -25.02 -28.58
C LEU A 4 -33.17 -25.14 -27.58
N ARG A 5 -31.95 -25.27 -28.11
CA ARG A 5 -30.71 -25.06 -27.37
C ARG A 5 -30.50 -23.55 -27.30
N THR A 6 -30.66 -22.97 -26.11
CA THR A 6 -30.31 -21.57 -25.87
C THR A 6 -28.79 -21.48 -25.72
N LEU A 7 -28.14 -20.94 -26.75
CA LEU A 7 -26.71 -20.64 -26.77
C LEU A 7 -26.48 -19.41 -25.88
N PHE A 8 -25.91 -19.60 -24.69
CA PHE A 8 -25.40 -18.50 -23.89
C PHE A 8 -24.10 -18.00 -24.54
N LEU A 9 -24.18 -16.89 -25.27
CA LEU A 9 -23.01 -16.16 -25.72
C LEU A 9 -22.45 -15.41 -24.49
N ALA A 10 -21.46 -16.00 -23.83
CA ALA A 10 -20.72 -15.34 -22.77
C ALA A 10 -19.86 -14.23 -23.39
N LEU A 11 -20.33 -12.99 -23.28
CA LEU A 11 -19.55 -11.80 -23.60
C LEU A 11 -18.48 -11.66 -22.50
N PHE A 12 -17.29 -12.22 -22.73
CA PHE A 12 -16.11 -11.95 -21.90
C PHE A 12 -15.65 -10.51 -22.19
N THR A 13 -16.23 -9.53 -21.50
CA THR A 13 -15.62 -8.19 -21.40
C THR A 13 -14.51 -8.27 -20.37
N SER A 14 -13.31 -8.68 -20.79
CA SER A 14 -12.12 -8.54 -19.97
C SER A 14 -11.77 -7.05 -19.89
N PHE A 15 -12.10 -6.41 -18.77
CA PHE A 15 -11.51 -5.12 -18.40
C PHE A 15 -10.03 -5.34 -18.05
N THR A 16 -9.17 -5.41 -19.07
CA THR A 16 -7.73 -5.22 -18.87
C THR A 16 -7.46 -3.72 -18.87
N SER A 17 -7.03 -3.18 -17.73
CA SER A 17 -6.54 -1.81 -17.62
C SER A 17 -5.39 -1.59 -18.61
N LEU A 18 -5.63 -0.75 -19.62
CA LEU A 18 -4.66 -0.37 -20.64
C LEU A 18 -3.66 0.61 -20.02
N ASN A 19 -2.37 0.28 -20.01
CA ASN A 19 -1.32 1.18 -19.52
C ASN A 19 -0.45 1.62 -20.69
N ALA A 20 -0.70 2.83 -21.22
CA ALA A 20 0.28 3.54 -22.02
C ALA A 20 1.25 4.24 -21.06
N PHE A 21 2.53 3.91 -21.12
CA PHE A 21 3.55 4.56 -20.31
C PHE A 21 4.00 5.87 -20.98
N ALA A 22 4.00 6.99 -20.24
CA ALA A 22 4.40 8.28 -20.79
C ALA A 22 5.85 8.27 -21.32
N GLN A 23 6.71 7.41 -20.78
CA GLN A 23 8.12 7.31 -21.17
C GLN A 23 8.37 6.54 -22.48
N VAL A 24 7.44 5.70 -22.96
CA VAL A 24 7.59 4.96 -24.22
C VAL A 24 6.32 5.05 -25.05
N THR A 25 6.46 5.60 -26.26
CA THR A 25 5.38 5.63 -27.25
C THR A 25 5.70 4.69 -28.41
N CYS A 26 4.67 4.23 -29.11
CA CYS A 26 4.80 3.36 -30.27
C CYS A 26 3.97 3.90 -31.45
N ILE A 27 4.49 3.74 -32.66
CA ILE A 27 3.77 3.96 -33.91
C ILE A 27 3.88 2.69 -34.76
N PRO A 28 2.77 2.05 -35.16
CA PRO A 28 1.38 2.40 -34.84
C PRO A 28 1.07 2.26 -33.33
N VAL A 29 0.05 2.98 -32.86
CA VAL A 29 -0.37 3.00 -31.45
C VAL A 29 -0.93 1.65 -30.99
N PHE A 30 -1.54 0.91 -31.91
CA PHE A 30 -2.06 -0.44 -31.69
C PHE A 30 -1.28 -1.42 -32.57
N PRO A 31 0.00 -1.70 -32.27
CA PRO A 31 0.82 -2.54 -33.12
C PRO A 31 0.37 -3.99 -33.03
N ASN A 32 0.26 -4.66 -34.16
CA ASN A 32 0.14 -6.12 -34.22
C ASN A 32 1.52 -6.76 -34.44
N ALA A 33 1.65 -8.06 -34.16
CA ALA A 33 2.94 -8.76 -34.24
C ALA A 33 3.59 -8.72 -35.64
N GLY A 34 2.81 -8.47 -36.70
CA GLY A 34 3.30 -8.35 -38.07
C GLY A 34 3.76 -6.93 -38.45
N ASP A 35 3.52 -5.93 -37.62
CA ASP A 35 3.78 -4.53 -37.96
C ASP A 35 5.25 -4.15 -37.88
N ASN A 36 5.63 -3.18 -38.72
CA ASN A 36 6.80 -2.34 -38.48
C ASN A 36 6.44 -1.28 -37.44
N VAL A 37 7.09 -1.33 -36.29
CA VAL A 37 6.88 -0.40 -35.20
C VAL A 37 8.04 0.57 -35.07
N THR A 38 7.75 1.81 -34.67
CA THR A 38 8.74 2.75 -34.15
C THR A 38 8.42 3.01 -32.69
N ILE A 39 9.29 2.54 -31.80
CA ILE A 39 9.24 2.90 -30.38
C ILE A 39 10.05 4.16 -30.16
N THR A 40 9.55 5.09 -29.34
CA THR A 40 10.25 6.31 -28.93
C THR A 40 10.28 6.39 -27.41
N TYR A 41 11.47 6.46 -26.86
CA TYR A 41 11.76 6.64 -25.44
C TYR A 41 12.06 8.10 -25.11
N ASP A 42 11.37 8.64 -24.11
CA ASP A 42 11.65 9.95 -23.52
C ASP A 42 12.43 9.79 -22.22
N ALA A 43 13.72 10.14 -22.26
CA ALA A 43 14.60 10.01 -21.11
C ALA A 43 14.29 10.98 -19.96
N THR A 44 13.40 11.96 -20.16
CA THR A 44 12.91 12.87 -19.11
C THR A 44 11.77 12.28 -18.28
N GLN A 45 11.15 11.19 -18.74
CA GLN A 45 10.06 10.49 -18.08
C GLN A 45 10.57 9.25 -17.33
N GLY A 46 9.67 8.53 -16.65
CA GLY A 46 10.02 7.34 -15.89
C GLY A 46 10.91 7.68 -14.69
N ASN A 47 11.99 6.94 -14.48
CA ASN A 47 12.98 7.24 -13.44
C ASN A 47 13.98 8.36 -13.81
N ALA A 48 13.87 8.94 -15.01
CA ALA A 48 14.71 10.02 -15.52
C ALA A 48 16.24 9.77 -15.49
N ALA A 49 16.68 8.51 -15.31
CA ALA A 49 18.10 8.19 -15.07
C ALA A 49 19.00 8.45 -16.28
N LEU A 50 18.42 8.59 -17.47
CA LEU A 50 19.16 8.76 -18.74
C LEU A 50 19.08 10.18 -19.31
N VAL A 51 18.58 11.16 -18.55
CA VAL A 51 18.60 12.57 -18.99
C VAL A 51 20.03 12.99 -19.32
N GLY A 52 20.23 13.55 -20.52
CA GLY A 52 21.53 13.99 -21.00
C GLY A 52 22.48 12.87 -21.46
N VAL A 53 22.09 11.59 -21.36
CA VAL A 53 22.91 10.48 -21.86
C VAL A 53 22.83 10.40 -23.39
N SER A 54 23.98 10.29 -24.05
CA SER A 54 24.09 10.13 -25.49
C SER A 54 25.35 9.33 -25.86
N PRO A 55 25.26 8.26 -26.65
CA PRO A 55 24.03 7.64 -27.16
C PRO A 55 23.27 6.84 -26.08
N VAL A 56 22.03 6.46 -26.39
CA VAL A 56 21.23 5.51 -25.57
C VAL A 56 21.09 4.19 -26.32
N TRP A 57 21.05 3.09 -25.57
CA TRP A 57 20.80 1.74 -26.07
C TRP A 57 19.55 1.16 -25.42
N ALA A 58 18.82 0.33 -26.15
CA ALA A 58 17.70 -0.46 -25.63
C ALA A 58 18.12 -1.89 -25.32
N HIS A 59 17.51 -2.45 -24.29
CA HIS A 59 17.42 -3.87 -24.05
C HIS A 59 16.00 -4.30 -24.36
N LEU A 60 15.82 -5.20 -25.34
CA LEU A 60 14.52 -5.53 -25.92
C LEU A 60 14.25 -7.03 -25.87
N GLY A 61 13.04 -7.36 -25.44
CA GLY A 61 12.44 -8.70 -25.53
C GLY A 61 10.93 -8.59 -25.71
N VAL A 62 10.22 -9.69 -25.53
CA VAL A 62 8.75 -9.75 -25.59
C VAL A 62 8.18 -10.57 -24.44
N ILE A 63 6.94 -10.26 -24.05
CA ILE A 63 6.08 -11.17 -23.29
C ILE A 63 5.21 -11.89 -24.29
N THR A 64 5.11 -13.21 -24.17
CA THR A 64 4.32 -14.04 -25.09
C THR A 64 3.37 -14.95 -24.32
N ASN A 65 2.53 -15.69 -25.02
CA ASN A 65 1.68 -16.71 -24.42
C ASN A 65 2.46 -17.87 -23.77
N LEU A 66 3.79 -17.93 -23.94
CA LEU A 66 4.68 -18.91 -23.31
C LEU A 66 5.43 -18.33 -22.09
N SER A 67 5.26 -17.05 -21.79
CA SER A 67 5.79 -16.44 -20.57
C SER A 67 5.07 -16.98 -19.35
N THR A 68 5.84 -17.38 -18.34
CA THR A 68 5.31 -17.93 -17.06
C THR A 68 4.90 -16.85 -16.06
N GLY A 69 5.23 -15.59 -16.36
CA GLY A 69 4.89 -14.43 -15.55
C GLY A 69 5.16 -13.12 -16.29
N PRO A 70 4.79 -11.97 -15.69
CA PRO A 70 4.89 -10.65 -16.32
C PRO A 70 6.33 -10.18 -16.55
N THR A 71 7.31 -10.77 -15.87
CA THR A 71 8.74 -10.47 -16.00
C THR A 71 9.54 -11.54 -16.76
N ASP A 72 8.87 -12.60 -17.24
CA ASP A 72 9.50 -13.67 -18.02
C ASP A 72 9.63 -13.27 -19.49
N TRP A 73 10.64 -12.45 -19.79
CA TRP A 73 10.93 -11.96 -21.12
C TRP A 73 11.42 -13.10 -22.02
N LYS A 74 10.76 -13.28 -23.15
CA LYS A 74 11.19 -14.17 -24.23
C LYS A 74 11.89 -13.38 -25.32
N HIS A 75 12.66 -14.11 -26.15
CA HIS A 75 13.31 -13.59 -27.35
C HIS A 75 14.10 -12.31 -27.12
N VAL A 76 14.88 -12.26 -26.03
CA VAL A 76 15.72 -11.10 -25.73
C VAL A 76 16.86 -11.03 -26.76
N VAL A 77 16.83 -10.04 -27.63
CA VAL A 77 17.74 -9.93 -28.79
C VAL A 77 19.03 -9.16 -28.51
N THR A 78 19.13 -8.57 -27.32
CA THR A 78 20.25 -7.71 -26.91
C THR A 78 20.96 -8.29 -25.69
N THR A 79 22.27 -8.48 -25.76
CA THR A 79 23.08 -8.83 -24.59
C THR A 79 23.27 -7.61 -23.69
N TRP A 80 23.05 -7.76 -22.38
CA TRP A 80 23.24 -6.68 -21.43
C TRP A 80 24.68 -6.14 -21.47
N GLY A 81 24.85 -4.82 -21.36
CA GLY A 81 26.16 -4.15 -21.41
C GLY A 81 26.91 -4.25 -22.74
N THR A 82 26.31 -4.84 -23.79
CA THR A 82 26.94 -4.99 -25.11
C THR A 82 26.32 -4.04 -26.13
N ASN A 83 27.14 -3.27 -26.83
CA ASN A 83 26.67 -2.22 -27.75
C ASN A 83 26.68 -2.72 -29.20
N ASN A 84 25.66 -3.50 -29.57
CA ASN A 84 25.46 -3.96 -30.95
C ASN A 84 24.38 -3.12 -31.67
N ALA A 85 24.23 -3.32 -32.98
CA ALA A 85 23.24 -2.59 -33.79
C ALA A 85 21.79 -2.86 -33.36
N ALA A 86 21.51 -4.07 -32.83
CA ALA A 86 20.19 -4.41 -32.30
C ALA A 86 19.85 -3.59 -31.04
N ALA A 87 20.84 -3.23 -30.22
CA ALA A 87 20.66 -2.42 -29.02
C ALA A 87 20.67 -0.91 -29.29
N GLN A 88 21.34 -0.44 -30.34
CA GLN A 88 21.50 1.00 -30.56
C GLN A 88 20.16 1.70 -30.88
N MET A 89 19.91 2.82 -30.20
CA MET A 89 18.80 3.74 -30.51
C MET A 89 19.27 4.86 -31.43
N THR A 90 18.33 5.43 -32.18
CA THR A 90 18.54 6.61 -33.02
C THR A 90 18.14 7.86 -32.25
N ASN A 91 18.94 8.92 -32.32
CA ASN A 91 18.58 10.21 -31.73
C ASN A 91 17.35 10.77 -32.45
N ALA A 92 16.30 11.07 -31.70
CA ALA A 92 15.03 11.60 -32.20
C ALA A 92 14.72 13.02 -31.68
N GLY A 93 15.67 13.66 -31.00
CA GLY A 93 15.53 14.96 -30.37
C GLY A 93 16.23 15.04 -29.02
N THR A 94 16.09 16.18 -28.34
CA THR A 94 16.65 16.37 -26.99
C THR A 94 16.02 15.35 -26.02
N ASN A 95 16.85 14.47 -25.45
CA ASN A 95 16.44 13.36 -24.58
C ASN A 95 15.47 12.34 -25.20
N LEU A 96 15.21 12.41 -26.51
CA LEU A 96 14.33 11.49 -27.22
C LEU A 96 15.14 10.52 -28.07
N TRP A 97 14.79 9.24 -27.96
CA TRP A 97 15.49 8.15 -28.64
C TRP A 97 14.50 7.21 -29.28
N SER A 98 14.69 6.86 -30.55
CA SER A 98 13.76 5.98 -31.27
C SER A 98 14.43 4.73 -31.82
N LYS A 99 13.63 3.68 -32.04
CA LYS A 99 14.04 2.50 -32.80
C LYS A 99 12.88 1.96 -33.63
N THR A 100 13.17 1.66 -34.89
CA THR A 100 12.21 1.06 -35.82
C THR A 100 12.59 -0.38 -36.12
N PHE A 101 11.62 -1.29 -36.05
CA PHE A 101 11.80 -2.71 -36.37
C PHE A 101 10.46 -3.39 -36.65
N ASN A 102 10.46 -4.52 -37.34
CA ASN A 102 9.30 -5.40 -37.43
C ASN A 102 9.28 -6.35 -36.24
N ILE A 103 8.17 -6.48 -35.51
CA ILE A 103 8.12 -7.27 -34.26
C ILE A 103 8.52 -8.73 -34.52
N THR A 104 7.84 -9.40 -35.46
CA THR A 104 8.07 -10.84 -35.71
C THR A 104 9.50 -11.12 -36.18
N THR A 105 10.02 -10.35 -37.14
CA THR A 105 11.35 -10.64 -37.70
C THR A 105 12.49 -10.19 -36.79
N PHE A 106 12.30 -9.10 -36.03
CA PHE A 106 13.34 -8.61 -35.10
C PHE A 106 13.56 -9.59 -33.95
N PHE A 107 12.47 -10.12 -33.38
CA PHE A 107 12.53 -11.07 -32.26
C PHE A 107 12.59 -12.54 -32.71
N ASN A 108 12.60 -12.83 -34.01
CA ASN A 108 12.58 -14.21 -34.57
C ASN A 108 11.43 -15.07 -34.01
N ILE A 109 10.22 -14.49 -33.93
CA ILE A 109 9.07 -15.14 -33.30
C ILE A 109 8.61 -16.37 -34.11
N PRO A 110 8.51 -17.56 -33.50
CA PRO A 110 7.93 -18.74 -34.14
C PRO A 110 6.44 -18.55 -34.49
N GLY A 111 5.97 -19.14 -35.59
CA GLY A 111 4.59 -18.95 -36.06
C GLY A 111 3.48 -19.46 -35.13
N ASN A 112 3.81 -20.25 -34.11
CA ASN A 112 2.88 -20.75 -33.09
C ASN A 112 2.94 -19.97 -31.77
N GLU A 113 3.73 -18.90 -31.70
CA GLU A 113 3.89 -18.06 -30.52
C GLU A 113 3.23 -16.70 -30.74
N THR A 114 2.43 -16.27 -29.76
CA THR A 114 1.72 -15.00 -29.80
C THR A 114 2.41 -13.98 -28.91
N VAL A 115 2.85 -12.88 -29.50
CA VAL A 115 3.40 -11.73 -28.78
C VAL A 115 2.26 -10.97 -28.12
N LEU A 116 2.38 -10.74 -26.82
CA LEU A 116 1.41 -9.99 -26.01
C LEU A 116 1.92 -8.58 -25.68
N LYS A 117 3.22 -8.43 -25.44
CA LYS A 117 3.85 -7.14 -25.13
C LYS A 117 5.28 -7.07 -25.69
N ILE A 118 5.71 -5.88 -26.09
CA ILE A 118 7.13 -5.53 -26.22
C ILE A 118 7.64 -5.19 -24.83
N ALA A 119 8.72 -5.82 -24.41
CA ALA A 119 9.39 -5.54 -23.14
C ALA A 119 10.67 -4.75 -23.42
N CYS A 120 10.86 -3.64 -22.72
CA CYS A 120 11.97 -2.73 -22.96
C CYS A 120 12.49 -2.06 -21.69
N VAL A 121 13.81 -1.92 -21.63
CA VAL A 121 14.48 -0.94 -20.76
C VAL A 121 15.57 -0.25 -21.57
N PHE A 122 15.95 0.94 -21.16
CA PHE A 122 16.95 1.74 -21.87
C PHE A 122 18.18 1.88 -20.98
N ARG A 123 19.35 2.09 -21.57
CA ARG A 123 20.59 2.16 -20.80
C ARG A 123 21.67 2.98 -21.49
N ASN A 124 22.68 3.33 -20.70
CA ASN A 124 23.97 3.77 -21.21
C ASN A 124 24.79 2.57 -21.77
N ALA A 125 26.01 2.87 -22.23
CA ALA A 125 26.85 1.93 -22.97
C ALA A 125 27.23 0.70 -22.14
N SER A 126 27.54 0.90 -20.86
CA SER A 126 27.96 -0.16 -19.92
C SER A 126 26.78 -0.92 -19.31
N GLY A 127 25.57 -0.35 -19.35
CA GLY A 127 24.42 -0.87 -18.61
C GLY A 127 24.42 -0.53 -17.12
N SER A 128 25.30 0.37 -16.68
CA SER A 128 25.37 0.83 -15.28
C SER A 128 24.25 1.83 -14.92
N THR A 129 23.68 2.49 -15.91
CA THR A 129 22.57 3.44 -15.75
C THR A 129 21.42 2.96 -16.63
N VAL A 130 20.23 2.82 -16.04
CA VAL A 130 19.08 2.20 -16.68
C VAL A 130 17.86 3.11 -16.58
N GLY A 131 17.27 3.43 -17.72
CA GLY A 131 15.97 4.06 -17.84
C GLY A 131 14.86 3.03 -17.61
N ARG A 132 14.04 3.28 -16.59
CA ARG A 132 12.96 2.41 -16.10
C ARG A 132 11.67 3.21 -15.95
N ALA A 133 10.57 2.54 -15.65
CA ALA A 133 9.35 3.21 -15.19
C ALA A 133 9.61 3.99 -13.88
N SER A 134 8.71 4.91 -13.54
CA SER A 134 8.87 5.79 -12.37
C SER A 134 8.89 5.04 -11.03
N ASP A 135 8.27 3.86 -10.97
CA ASP A 135 8.28 2.93 -9.85
C ASP A 135 9.48 1.96 -9.88
N GLY A 136 10.40 2.14 -10.83
CA GLY A 136 11.55 1.25 -11.04
C GLY A 136 11.25 -0.02 -11.82
N SER A 137 10.00 -0.26 -12.23
CA SER A 137 9.67 -1.45 -13.02
C SER A 137 10.28 -1.40 -14.43
N ASP A 138 10.35 -2.56 -15.05
CA ASP A 138 10.53 -2.69 -16.49
C ASP A 138 9.38 -2.05 -17.28
N ILE A 139 9.63 -1.65 -18.53
CA ILE A 139 8.64 -0.96 -19.36
C ILE A 139 8.06 -1.94 -20.38
N TYR A 140 6.74 -1.97 -20.49
CA TYR A 140 6.04 -2.85 -21.41
C TYR A 140 5.09 -2.06 -22.32
N TYR A 141 4.98 -2.45 -23.59
CA TYR A 141 4.03 -1.90 -24.54
C TYR A 141 3.17 -3.01 -25.14
N ASP A 142 1.85 -2.86 -25.12
CA ASP A 142 0.92 -3.90 -25.58
C ASP A 142 1.02 -4.15 -27.10
N VAL A 143 0.97 -5.42 -27.48
CA VAL A 143 0.88 -5.89 -28.87
C VAL A 143 -0.46 -6.56 -29.07
N TYR A 144 -1.16 -6.15 -30.11
CA TYR A 144 -2.57 -6.46 -30.33
C TYR A 144 -2.73 -7.55 -31.40
N PRO A 145 -3.75 -8.41 -31.28
CA PRO A 145 -4.10 -9.35 -32.34
C PRO A 145 -4.43 -8.62 -33.67
N ALA A 146 -4.11 -9.22 -34.82
CA ALA A 146 -4.35 -8.59 -36.12
C ALA A 146 -5.85 -8.36 -36.45
N ASN A 147 -6.77 -9.04 -35.74
CA ASN A 147 -8.21 -9.00 -35.98
C ASN A 147 -9.01 -8.60 -34.73
N THR A 148 -8.46 -7.71 -33.89
CA THR A 148 -9.20 -7.20 -32.73
C THR A 148 -10.28 -6.21 -33.17
N PRO A 149 -11.47 -6.21 -32.54
CA PRO A 149 -12.46 -5.14 -32.73
C PRO A 149 -11.86 -3.76 -32.48
N LEU A 150 -12.55 -2.69 -32.89
CA LEU A 150 -12.18 -1.32 -32.55
C LEU A 150 -11.79 -1.19 -31.07
N GLN A 151 -10.63 -0.60 -30.83
CA GLN A 151 -10.12 -0.32 -29.49
C GLN A 151 -9.78 1.16 -29.37
N THR A 152 -9.80 1.66 -28.14
CA THR A 152 -9.49 3.03 -27.76
C THR A 152 -8.45 3.05 -26.65
N LEU A 153 -7.63 4.10 -26.61
CA LEU A 153 -6.77 4.39 -25.46
C LEU A 153 -6.48 5.90 -25.37
N PHE A 154 -6.16 6.36 -24.16
CA PHE A 154 -5.56 7.67 -23.95
C PHE A 154 -4.04 7.57 -24.03
N LEU A 155 -3.44 8.33 -24.95
CA LEU A 155 -1.99 8.57 -25.02
C LEU A 155 -1.56 9.66 -24.03
N THR A 156 -2.46 10.60 -23.74
CA THR A 156 -2.29 11.63 -22.70
C THR A 156 -3.68 12.05 -22.22
N PRO A 157 -3.92 12.16 -20.90
CA PRO A 157 -3.05 11.72 -19.81
C PRO A 157 -2.93 10.19 -19.77
N THR A 158 -1.82 9.69 -19.23
CA THR A 158 -1.58 8.25 -19.06
C THR A 158 -2.14 7.71 -17.74
N SER A 159 -2.32 8.58 -16.75
CA SER A 159 -2.94 8.24 -15.46
C SER A 159 -4.46 8.19 -15.59
N SER A 160 -5.07 7.13 -15.06
CA SER A 160 -6.53 6.97 -15.01
C SER A 160 -7.21 7.88 -13.97
N LEU A 161 -6.44 8.44 -13.03
CA LEU A 161 -6.89 9.39 -12.01
C LEU A 161 -5.73 10.31 -11.57
N PHE A 162 -5.98 11.62 -11.46
CA PHE A 162 -5.01 12.60 -10.96
C PHE A 162 -5.68 13.89 -10.45
N LEU A 163 -4.96 14.74 -9.71
CA LEU A 163 -5.42 16.08 -9.34
C LEU A 163 -5.22 17.09 -10.47
N SER A 164 -6.18 18.02 -10.56
CA SER A 164 -6.04 19.25 -11.32
C SER A 164 -6.59 20.44 -10.54
N ASN A 165 -6.34 21.64 -11.05
CA ASN A 165 -6.77 22.90 -10.44
C ASN A 165 -7.62 23.70 -11.41
N ILE A 166 -8.54 24.52 -10.88
CA ILE A 166 -9.28 25.48 -11.70
C ILE A 166 -8.28 26.38 -12.45
N GLY A 167 -8.51 26.55 -13.74
CA GLY A 167 -7.64 27.31 -14.65
C GLY A 167 -6.49 26.50 -15.26
N GLN A 168 -6.24 25.26 -14.80
CA GLN A 168 -5.27 24.38 -15.42
C GLN A 168 -5.78 23.85 -16.76
N GLN A 169 -4.86 23.62 -17.69
CA GLN A 169 -5.13 22.94 -18.96
C GLN A 169 -4.68 21.49 -18.90
N ILE A 170 -5.57 20.58 -19.27
CA ILE A 170 -5.24 19.16 -19.42
C ILE A 170 -5.16 18.85 -20.91
N GLN A 171 -3.99 18.43 -21.36
CA GLN A 171 -3.80 17.99 -22.74
C GLN A 171 -4.33 16.56 -22.88
N VAL A 172 -5.26 16.38 -23.80
CA VAL A 172 -5.86 15.09 -24.12
C VAL A 172 -5.43 14.68 -25.52
N LYS A 173 -4.82 13.51 -25.61
CA LYS A 173 -4.50 12.83 -26.86
C LYS A 173 -5.02 11.40 -26.75
N ALA A 174 -5.98 11.05 -27.58
CA ALA A 174 -6.62 9.73 -27.56
C ALA A 174 -6.60 9.12 -28.96
N ALA A 175 -6.45 7.80 -29.04
CA ALA A 175 -6.29 7.08 -30.29
C ALA A 175 -7.25 5.90 -30.37
N SER A 176 -7.69 5.59 -31.59
CA SER A 176 -8.42 4.36 -31.90
C SER A 176 -7.60 3.44 -32.79
N SER A 177 -7.84 2.13 -32.72
CA SER A 177 -7.09 1.12 -33.49
C SER A 177 -7.30 1.22 -35.00
N ALA A 178 -8.38 1.86 -35.45
CA ALA A 178 -8.66 2.16 -36.85
C ALA A 178 -9.37 3.52 -36.97
N PRO A 179 -9.41 4.14 -38.17
CA PRO A 179 -10.22 5.32 -38.43
C PRO A 179 -11.69 5.11 -38.06
N ALA A 180 -12.23 5.98 -37.21
CA ALA A 180 -13.59 5.90 -36.67
C ALA A 180 -14.17 7.31 -36.46
N ASN A 181 -15.45 7.38 -36.07
CA ASN A 181 -16.01 8.60 -35.49
C ASN A 181 -15.60 8.68 -34.03
N LEU A 182 -14.93 9.75 -33.68
CA LEU A 182 -14.32 9.98 -32.37
C LEU A 182 -15.12 11.05 -31.63
N GLN A 183 -15.40 10.81 -30.36
CA GLN A 183 -16.05 11.76 -29.46
C GLN A 183 -15.31 11.78 -28.13
N LEU A 184 -15.14 12.98 -27.58
CA LEU A 184 -14.60 13.19 -26.25
C LEU A 184 -15.66 13.91 -25.40
N PHE A 185 -15.93 13.37 -24.22
CA PHE A 185 -16.87 13.93 -23.25
C PHE A 185 -16.15 14.27 -21.95
N ASP A 186 -16.57 15.35 -21.29
CA ASP A 186 -16.26 15.65 -19.89
C ASP A 186 -17.58 15.75 -19.13
N ASN A 187 -17.77 14.87 -18.13
CA ASN A 187 -19.02 14.72 -17.37
C ASN A 187 -20.28 14.61 -18.26
N GLY A 188 -20.18 13.82 -19.32
CA GLY A 188 -21.27 13.59 -20.28
C GLY A 188 -21.51 14.74 -21.28
N THR A 189 -20.78 15.86 -21.17
CA THR A 189 -20.83 16.95 -22.15
C THR A 189 -19.79 16.71 -23.25
N GLN A 190 -20.21 16.67 -24.52
CA GLN A 190 -19.27 16.49 -25.62
C GLN A 190 -18.39 17.74 -25.80
N ILE A 191 -17.09 17.58 -25.68
CA ILE A 191 -16.09 18.67 -25.75
C ILE A 191 -15.26 18.64 -27.04
N ALA A 192 -15.17 17.49 -27.70
CA ALA A 192 -14.49 17.37 -29.00
C ALA A 192 -15.05 16.22 -29.84
N THR A 193 -14.83 16.30 -31.15
CA THR A 193 -15.15 15.22 -32.09
C THR A 193 -14.23 15.26 -33.31
N ALA A 194 -14.05 14.11 -33.96
CA ALA A 194 -13.40 13.98 -35.26
C ALA A 194 -14.07 12.85 -36.04
N ASN A 195 -14.27 13.04 -37.35
CA ASN A 195 -14.91 12.03 -38.21
C ASN A 195 -13.85 11.31 -39.03
N ASN A 196 -14.00 9.99 -39.17
CA ASN A 196 -13.09 9.13 -39.94
C ASN A 196 -11.60 9.37 -39.60
N ALA A 197 -11.29 9.42 -38.30
CA ALA A 197 -9.96 9.70 -37.78
C ALA A 197 -9.53 8.59 -36.80
N ALA A 198 -8.22 8.37 -36.65
CA ALA A 198 -7.65 7.43 -35.69
C ALA A 198 -7.04 8.13 -34.45
N LEU A 199 -7.04 9.46 -34.43
CA LEU A 199 -6.44 10.28 -33.39
C LEU A 199 -7.32 11.50 -33.12
N LEU A 200 -7.57 11.80 -31.85
CA LEU A 200 -8.22 13.02 -31.39
C LEU A 200 -7.30 13.73 -30.39
N GLN A 201 -7.12 15.03 -30.59
CA GLN A 201 -6.39 15.90 -29.67
C GLN A 201 -7.31 17.03 -29.21
N HIS A 202 -7.27 17.34 -27.92
CA HIS A 202 -8.06 18.40 -27.32
C HIS A 202 -7.38 18.93 -26.06
N THR A 203 -7.70 20.15 -25.67
CA THR A 203 -7.25 20.73 -24.39
C THR A 203 -8.47 21.01 -23.52
N ILE A 204 -8.60 20.29 -22.40
CA ILE A 204 -9.63 20.57 -21.41
C ILE A 204 -9.18 21.79 -20.59
N ASN A 205 -10.02 22.82 -20.54
CA ASN A 205 -9.83 23.95 -19.63
C ASN A 205 -10.63 23.69 -18.36
N VAL A 206 -9.92 23.40 -17.27
CA VAL A 206 -10.54 23.02 -16.00
C VAL A 206 -11.23 24.23 -15.38
N SER A 207 -12.55 24.14 -15.16
CA SER A 207 -13.39 25.29 -14.79
C SER A 207 -14.27 25.10 -13.56
N SER A 208 -14.47 23.86 -13.11
CA SER A 208 -15.28 23.56 -11.92
C SER A 208 -14.58 22.60 -10.97
N ALA A 209 -14.95 22.67 -9.70
CA ALA A 209 -14.54 21.70 -8.70
C ALA A 209 -15.30 20.38 -8.82
N GLY A 210 -14.76 19.33 -8.21
CA GLY A 210 -15.34 18.00 -8.15
C GLY A 210 -14.57 16.97 -8.98
N THR A 211 -15.16 15.79 -9.12
CA THR A 211 -14.59 14.71 -9.92
C THR A 211 -15.18 14.75 -11.32
N HIS A 212 -14.28 14.76 -12.29
CA HIS A 212 -14.59 14.84 -13.70
C HIS A 212 -14.27 13.51 -14.37
N LYS A 213 -15.28 12.92 -15.01
CA LYS A 213 -15.13 11.70 -15.81
C LYS A 213 -14.98 12.10 -17.28
N VAL A 214 -13.83 11.79 -17.86
CA VAL A 214 -13.54 12.04 -19.27
C VAL A 214 -13.65 10.76 -20.06
N GLU A 215 -14.54 10.74 -21.05
CA GLU A 215 -14.83 9.56 -21.86
C GLU A 215 -14.42 9.81 -23.31
N PHE A 216 -13.55 8.95 -23.83
CA PHE A 216 -13.21 8.91 -25.24
C PHE A 216 -13.90 7.72 -25.89
N ILE A 217 -14.77 8.01 -26.84
CA ILE A 217 -15.59 7.03 -27.54
C ILE A 217 -15.16 7.02 -29.00
N ALA A 218 -14.82 5.85 -29.52
CA ALA A 218 -14.64 5.62 -30.95
C ALA A 218 -15.73 4.67 -31.44
N PHE A 219 -16.34 4.96 -32.59
CA PHE A 219 -17.33 4.07 -33.18
C PHE A 219 -17.37 4.11 -34.71
N THR A 220 -17.72 2.98 -35.30
CA THR A 220 -18.07 2.80 -36.71
C THR A 220 -19.56 2.42 -36.82
N ALA A 221 -20.01 1.96 -37.98
CA ALA A 221 -21.36 1.42 -38.13
C ALA A 221 -21.58 0.12 -37.31
N ASN A 222 -20.51 -0.64 -37.06
CA ASN A 222 -20.59 -1.99 -36.49
C ASN A 222 -19.89 -2.15 -35.13
N GLU A 223 -18.98 -1.24 -34.79
CA GLU A 223 -18.09 -1.37 -33.64
C GLU A 223 -18.09 -0.10 -32.80
N ARG A 224 -17.91 -0.25 -31.49
CA ARG A 224 -17.81 0.85 -30.53
C ARG A 224 -16.91 0.43 -29.39
N ASP A 225 -16.03 1.33 -28.98
CA ASP A 225 -15.23 1.16 -27.78
C ASP A 225 -15.10 2.48 -27.00
N THR A 226 -14.79 2.39 -25.70
CA THR A 226 -14.72 3.54 -24.81
C THR A 226 -13.59 3.42 -23.81
N SER A 227 -12.76 4.46 -23.78
CA SER A 227 -11.73 4.67 -22.76
C SER A 227 -12.16 5.76 -21.79
N VAL A 228 -11.75 5.63 -20.52
CA VAL A 228 -12.09 6.60 -19.47
C VAL A 228 -10.85 6.95 -18.66
N PHE A 229 -10.66 8.23 -18.36
CA PHE A 229 -9.87 8.68 -17.22
C PHE A 229 -10.70 9.64 -16.37
N ASN A 230 -10.26 9.88 -15.14
CA ASN A 230 -10.86 10.84 -14.24
C ASN A 230 -9.81 11.88 -13.81
N TYR A 231 -10.25 13.09 -13.52
CA TYR A 231 -9.44 14.04 -12.78
C TYR A 231 -10.26 14.67 -11.66
N ILE A 232 -9.59 15.01 -10.56
CA ILE A 232 -10.23 15.60 -9.39
C ILE A 232 -9.76 17.04 -9.30
N VAL A 233 -10.72 17.95 -9.21
CA VAL A 233 -10.47 19.33 -8.86
C VAL A 233 -10.93 19.51 -7.43
N ALA A 234 -9.99 19.77 -6.52
CA ALA A 234 -10.33 19.93 -5.12
C ALA A 234 -11.43 20.99 -4.97
N GLY A 235 -12.48 20.64 -4.23
CA GLY A 235 -13.48 21.61 -3.81
C GLY A 235 -12.92 22.57 -2.79
N ASN A 236 -13.77 23.46 -2.28
CA ASN A 236 -13.39 24.27 -1.13
C ASN A 236 -13.05 23.36 0.06
N ILE A 237 -11.78 23.35 0.49
CA ILE A 237 -11.36 22.57 1.66
C ILE A 237 -11.84 23.31 2.89
N VAL A 238 -12.82 22.72 3.57
CA VAL A 238 -13.36 23.30 4.80
C VAL A 238 -12.30 23.18 5.89
N SER A 239 -11.85 24.33 6.39
CA SER A 239 -10.94 24.39 7.53
C SER A 239 -11.76 24.42 8.82
N LEU A 240 -11.81 23.30 9.52
CA LEU A 240 -12.62 23.09 10.72
C LEU A 240 -11.98 22.01 11.59
N ASP A 241 -11.82 22.27 12.89
CA ASP A 241 -11.30 21.25 13.81
C ASP A 241 -12.25 20.05 13.93
N PRO A 242 -11.71 18.83 14.06
CA PRO A 242 -12.52 17.66 14.34
C PRO A 242 -13.28 17.88 15.66
N PRO A 243 -14.55 17.46 15.77
CA PRO A 243 -15.31 17.65 16.99
C PRO A 243 -14.65 16.94 18.19
N VAL A 244 -14.92 17.46 19.39
CA VAL A 244 -14.37 16.93 20.65
C VAL A 244 -14.63 15.43 20.77
N GLY A 245 -13.63 14.67 21.21
CA GLY A 245 -13.70 13.21 21.34
C GLY A 245 -13.32 12.44 20.08
N THR A 246 -12.89 13.12 19.01
CA THR A 246 -12.34 12.45 17.83
C THR A 246 -11.00 11.78 18.17
N GLU A 247 -10.92 10.48 17.90
CA GLU A 247 -9.66 9.73 17.89
C GLU A 247 -9.09 9.65 16.46
N LEU A 248 -7.77 9.55 16.31
CA LEU A 248 -7.16 9.24 15.01
C LEU A 248 -7.55 7.81 14.60
N GLY A 249 -7.74 7.59 13.29
CA GLY A 249 -8.34 6.38 12.75
C GLY A 249 -9.87 6.49 12.73
N ILE A 250 -10.55 5.52 13.34
CA ILE A 250 -12.02 5.38 13.30
C ILE A 250 -12.60 5.68 14.68
N THR A 251 -13.51 6.66 14.74
CA THR A 251 -14.39 6.91 15.91
C THR A 251 -15.81 6.46 15.58
N TYR A 252 -16.35 5.49 16.31
CA TYR A 252 -17.72 5.00 16.12
C TYR A 252 -18.73 5.96 16.78
N LEU A 253 -19.60 6.58 15.98
CA LEU A 253 -20.53 7.63 16.46
C LEU A 253 -21.92 7.05 16.78
N THR A 254 -22.44 6.21 15.89
CA THR A 254 -23.73 5.51 16.02
C THR A 254 -23.63 4.11 15.41
N SER A 255 -24.71 3.33 15.44
CA SER A 255 -24.76 2.05 14.74
C SER A 255 -24.61 2.16 13.22
N SER A 256 -24.79 3.35 12.63
CA SER A 256 -24.75 3.57 11.18
C SER A 256 -23.85 4.73 10.73
N SER A 257 -22.97 5.22 11.62
CA SER A 257 -22.05 6.31 11.27
C SER A 257 -20.74 6.25 12.05
N VAL A 258 -19.68 6.69 11.39
CA VAL A 258 -18.34 6.81 11.96
C VAL A 258 -17.75 8.17 11.62
N ARG A 259 -16.77 8.60 12.40
CA ARG A 259 -15.82 9.65 12.01
C ARG A 259 -14.49 9.01 11.67
N LEU A 260 -13.96 9.38 10.52
CA LEU A 260 -12.62 9.02 10.09
C LEU A 260 -11.69 10.21 10.30
N ALA A 261 -10.49 9.99 10.84
CA ALA A 261 -9.51 11.04 11.09
C ALA A 261 -8.08 10.57 10.76
N LEU A 262 -7.45 11.22 9.79
CA LEU A 262 -6.10 10.93 9.32
C LEU A 262 -5.16 12.09 9.67
N TYR A 263 -4.10 11.81 10.43
CA TYR A 263 -3.00 12.77 10.60
C TYR A 263 -2.13 12.75 9.36
N ALA A 264 -2.20 13.80 8.55
CA ALA A 264 -1.44 13.94 7.30
C ALA A 264 -1.12 15.42 7.01
N PRO A 265 -0.21 16.05 7.80
CA PRO A 265 0.22 17.41 7.57
C PRO A 265 0.80 17.63 6.16
N SER A 266 0.71 18.86 5.66
CA SER A 266 1.24 19.27 4.35
C SER A 266 0.59 18.61 3.13
N LYS A 267 -0.41 17.73 3.31
CA LYS A 267 -1.21 17.22 2.19
C LYS A 267 -2.15 18.31 1.69
N GLN A 268 -2.50 18.23 0.41
CA GLN A 268 -3.32 19.24 -0.25
C GLN A 268 -4.80 18.90 -0.19
N VAL A 269 -5.15 17.63 -0.39
CA VAL A 269 -6.54 17.16 -0.33
C VAL A 269 -6.56 15.68 0.02
N VAL A 270 -7.55 15.26 0.80
CA VAL A 270 -7.82 13.86 1.10
C VAL A 270 -9.28 13.55 0.83
N HIS A 271 -9.55 12.47 0.11
CA HIS A 271 -10.88 11.91 -0.06
C HIS A 271 -10.95 10.56 0.64
N VAL A 272 -12.14 10.21 1.16
CA VAL A 272 -12.43 8.85 1.60
C VAL A 272 -13.05 8.09 0.44
N LEU A 273 -12.49 6.92 0.13
CA LEU A 273 -13.02 5.98 -0.84
C LEU A 273 -13.53 4.76 -0.10
N GLY A 274 -14.65 4.18 -0.50
CA GLY A 274 -15.12 2.95 0.11
C GLY A 274 -16.40 2.40 -0.49
N ASP A 275 -16.94 1.38 0.16
CA ASP A 275 -18.16 0.72 -0.30
C ASP A 275 -19.35 1.67 -0.41
N PHE A 276 -19.43 2.67 0.47
CA PHE A 276 -20.50 3.69 0.53
C PHE A 276 -20.48 4.72 -0.61
N ASN A 277 -19.39 4.81 -1.39
CA ASN A 277 -19.30 5.73 -2.54
C ASN A 277 -18.77 5.06 -3.81
N ASN A 278 -18.88 3.74 -3.88
CA ASN A 278 -18.38 2.92 -4.99
C ASN A 278 -16.92 3.23 -5.35
N TRP A 279 -16.10 3.50 -4.34
CA TRP A 279 -14.66 3.74 -4.49
C TRP A 279 -14.31 4.95 -5.38
N GLN A 280 -15.23 5.92 -5.47
CA GLN A 280 -15.05 7.16 -6.23
C GLN A 280 -14.80 8.37 -5.32
N PRO A 281 -13.87 9.27 -5.69
CA PRO A 281 -13.58 10.48 -4.93
C PRO A 281 -14.69 11.52 -5.15
N THR A 282 -15.82 11.41 -4.47
CA THR A 282 -16.93 12.37 -4.63
C THR A 282 -16.71 13.62 -3.77
N ALA A 283 -17.31 14.75 -4.16
CA ALA A 283 -17.25 15.99 -3.37
C ALA A 283 -17.75 15.83 -1.92
N THR A 284 -18.76 14.99 -1.67
CA THR A 284 -19.28 14.72 -0.31
C THR A 284 -18.36 13.87 0.56
N HIS A 285 -17.32 13.28 -0.04
CA HIS A 285 -16.33 12.46 0.66
C HIS A 285 -14.93 13.09 0.64
N GLN A 286 -14.84 14.38 0.28
CA GLN A 286 -13.65 15.18 0.54
C GLN A 286 -13.59 15.49 2.04
N MET A 287 -12.44 15.24 2.67
CA MET A 287 -12.26 15.45 4.11
C MET A 287 -12.10 16.93 4.44
N ASN A 288 -12.57 17.32 5.62
CA ASN A 288 -12.27 18.61 6.25
C ASN A 288 -10.81 18.61 6.72
N ARG A 289 -10.20 19.78 6.83
CA ARG A 289 -8.86 19.95 7.39
C ARG A 289 -8.94 20.71 8.72
N SER A 290 -8.28 20.22 9.76
CA SER A 290 -8.16 20.91 11.05
C SER A 290 -7.54 22.31 10.90
N LEU A 291 -7.79 23.19 11.86
CA LEU A 291 -7.30 24.57 11.84
C LEU A 291 -5.77 24.64 11.89
N ASP A 292 -5.13 23.68 12.55
CA ASP A 292 -3.67 23.55 12.57
C ASP A 292 -3.08 22.96 11.27
N GLY A 293 -3.93 22.53 10.34
CA GLY A 293 -3.54 21.96 9.04
C GLY A 293 -2.98 20.55 9.08
N LYS A 294 -3.04 19.83 10.22
CA LYS A 294 -2.38 18.53 10.39
C LYS A 294 -3.30 17.32 10.26
N THR A 295 -4.58 17.47 10.58
CA THR A 295 -5.55 16.37 10.62
C THR A 295 -6.62 16.56 9.57
N TRP A 296 -6.91 15.50 8.83
CA TRP A 296 -8.03 15.40 7.89
C TRP A 296 -9.13 14.58 8.53
N TRP A 297 -10.38 15.03 8.49
CA TRP A 297 -11.48 14.28 9.09
C TRP A 297 -12.79 14.36 8.30
N LEU A 298 -13.62 13.33 8.42
CA LEU A 298 -14.95 13.28 7.80
C LEU A 298 -15.88 12.35 8.58
N ASP A 299 -17.14 12.75 8.72
CA ASP A 299 -18.21 11.87 9.19
C ASP A 299 -18.81 11.11 8.00
N VAL A 300 -18.76 9.78 8.06
CA VAL A 300 -19.36 8.88 7.08
C VAL A 300 -20.64 8.31 7.69
N THR A 301 -21.75 8.48 6.98
CA THR A 301 -23.09 8.05 7.42
C THR A 301 -23.67 7.01 6.46
N GLY A 302 -24.77 6.37 6.85
CA GLY A 302 -25.41 5.34 6.01
C GLY A 302 -24.66 4.01 5.98
N ILE A 303 -23.78 3.78 6.96
CA ILE A 303 -23.09 2.50 7.14
C ILE A 303 -24.10 1.46 7.61
N GLN A 304 -24.09 0.27 7.00
CA GLN A 304 -24.95 -0.83 7.42
C GLN A 304 -24.46 -1.37 8.78
N PRO A 305 -25.29 -1.34 9.83
CA PRO A 305 -24.92 -1.87 11.15
C PRO A 305 -24.47 -3.34 11.09
N GLY A 306 -23.41 -3.67 11.82
CA GLY A 306 -22.94 -5.05 11.99
C GLY A 306 -22.30 -5.69 10.75
N GLN A 307 -22.11 -4.93 9.66
CA GLN A 307 -21.47 -5.42 8.44
C GLN A 307 -20.08 -4.77 8.25
N PRO A 308 -19.10 -5.53 7.75
CA PRO A 308 -17.80 -4.97 7.40
C PRO A 308 -17.95 -4.00 6.22
N VAL A 309 -17.38 -2.81 6.38
CA VAL A 309 -17.28 -1.77 5.34
C VAL A 309 -15.81 -1.53 5.06
N ARG A 310 -15.44 -1.56 3.78
CA ARG A 310 -14.07 -1.35 3.33
C ARG A 310 -13.86 0.09 2.89
N PHE A 311 -12.69 0.64 3.19
CA PHE A 311 -12.32 2.00 2.80
C PHE A 311 -10.81 2.20 2.64
N GLN A 312 -10.45 3.29 1.97
CA GLN A 312 -9.10 3.84 1.82
C GLN A 312 -9.17 5.37 1.82
N TYR A 313 -8.03 6.00 2.03
CA TYR A 313 -7.84 7.42 1.73
C TYR A 313 -7.21 7.59 0.35
N LEU A 314 -7.73 8.52 -0.43
CA LEU A 314 -7.08 9.03 -1.64
C LEU A 314 -6.45 10.39 -1.32
N VAL A 315 -5.14 10.38 -1.14
CA VAL A 315 -4.32 11.54 -0.78
C VAL A 315 -3.75 12.16 -2.05
N ASN A 316 -3.94 13.47 -2.18
CA ASN A 316 -3.48 14.25 -3.33
C ASN A 316 -3.88 13.65 -4.70
N GLY A 317 -5.05 13.01 -4.75
CA GLY A 317 -5.66 12.45 -5.97
C GLY A 317 -4.87 11.34 -6.69
N SER A 318 -3.80 10.83 -6.09
CA SER A 318 -2.96 9.78 -6.70
C SER A 318 -2.65 8.64 -5.73
N LEU A 319 -2.35 8.96 -4.46
CA LEU A 319 -1.92 7.98 -3.48
C LEU A 319 -3.14 7.37 -2.77
N ARG A 320 -3.32 6.06 -2.88
CA ARG A 320 -4.32 5.29 -2.13
C ARG A 320 -3.63 4.59 -0.97
N ILE A 321 -4.12 4.81 0.24
CA ILE A 321 -3.61 4.15 1.45
C ILE A 321 -4.75 3.65 2.31
N ALA A 322 -4.49 2.57 3.04
CA ALA A 322 -5.29 2.22 4.21
C ALA A 322 -5.03 3.21 5.36
N ASP A 323 -5.93 3.19 6.34
CA ASP A 323 -5.77 3.93 7.58
C ASP A 323 -4.57 3.38 8.39
N PRO A 324 -3.60 4.21 8.81
CA PRO A 324 -2.44 3.75 9.58
C PRO A 324 -2.78 3.10 10.93
N LEU A 325 -3.98 3.39 11.46
CA LEU A 325 -4.52 2.88 12.72
C LEU A 325 -5.71 1.93 12.47
N SER A 326 -5.80 1.34 11.28
CA SER A 326 -6.73 0.25 11.00
C SER A 326 -6.47 -0.93 11.93
N THR A 327 -7.54 -1.55 12.42
CA THR A 327 -7.47 -2.75 13.27
C THR A 327 -7.58 -4.04 12.47
N LEU A 328 -8.03 -3.94 11.22
CA LEU A 328 -8.12 -5.00 10.23
C LEU A 328 -7.84 -4.38 8.86
N VAL A 329 -7.03 -5.04 8.04
CA VAL A 329 -6.72 -4.61 6.68
C VAL A 329 -6.84 -5.76 5.70
N LEU A 330 -7.20 -5.50 4.44
CA LEU A 330 -7.25 -6.52 3.39
C LEU A 330 -6.04 -6.37 2.48
N ASP A 331 -5.34 -7.47 2.28
CA ASP A 331 -4.18 -7.58 1.42
C ASP A 331 -4.56 -8.36 0.15
N PRO A 332 -4.58 -7.71 -1.04
CA PRO A 332 -4.96 -8.39 -2.28
C PRO A 332 -3.97 -9.46 -2.75
N TRP A 333 -2.76 -9.48 -2.20
CA TRP A 333 -1.67 -10.37 -2.59
C TRP A 333 -1.59 -11.61 -1.69
N ASN A 334 -1.85 -11.46 -0.39
CA ASN A 334 -1.62 -12.53 0.59
C ASN A 334 -2.90 -13.16 1.17
N ASP A 335 -4.02 -12.44 1.23
CA ASP A 335 -5.23 -12.92 1.93
C ASP A 335 -5.86 -14.16 1.28
N GLY A 336 -5.62 -14.39 -0.01
CA GLY A 336 -6.11 -15.57 -0.74
C GLY A 336 -5.57 -16.90 -0.22
N PHE A 337 -4.50 -16.87 0.59
CA PHE A 337 -3.91 -18.06 1.21
C PHE A 337 -4.43 -18.33 2.63
N ILE A 338 -5.28 -17.46 3.19
CA ILE A 338 -5.83 -17.63 4.53
C ILE A 338 -7.03 -18.59 4.46
N PRO A 339 -6.98 -19.75 5.10
CA PRO A 339 -8.07 -20.70 5.05
C PRO A 339 -9.26 -20.24 5.90
N ALA A 340 -10.47 -20.54 5.44
CA ALA A 340 -11.71 -20.15 6.12
C ALA A 340 -11.87 -20.74 7.53
N PHE A 341 -11.14 -21.81 7.87
CA PHE A 341 -11.14 -22.36 9.24
C PHE A 341 -10.29 -21.52 10.22
N THR A 342 -9.34 -20.72 9.73
CA THR A 342 -8.50 -19.84 10.54
C THR A 342 -9.16 -18.48 10.71
N PHE A 343 -9.66 -17.90 9.62
CA PHE A 343 -10.45 -16.67 9.63
C PHE A 343 -11.79 -16.90 8.93
N PRO A 344 -12.83 -17.32 9.68
CA PRO A 344 -14.17 -17.46 9.14
C PRO A 344 -14.67 -16.11 8.63
N SER A 345 -15.17 -16.09 7.40
CA SER A 345 -15.80 -14.89 6.81
C SER A 345 -14.90 -13.65 6.72
N LEU A 346 -13.60 -13.84 6.43
CA LEU A 346 -12.72 -12.74 6.07
C LEU A 346 -13.36 -11.88 4.95
N PRO A 347 -13.53 -10.55 5.12
CA PRO A 347 -14.15 -9.73 4.10
C PRO A 347 -13.37 -9.80 2.78
N ALA A 348 -14.07 -10.02 1.68
CA ALA A 348 -13.43 -10.09 0.37
C ALA A 348 -12.76 -8.76 -0.01
N TYR A 349 -11.58 -8.82 -0.61
CA TYR A 349 -10.94 -7.65 -1.21
C TYR A 349 -11.82 -7.08 -2.35
N PRO A 350 -11.96 -5.75 -2.49
CA PRO A 350 -12.80 -5.11 -3.51
C PRO A 350 -12.11 -5.08 -4.89
N ALA A 351 -11.85 -6.26 -5.45
CA ALA A 351 -11.16 -6.45 -6.72
C ALA A 351 -11.82 -5.66 -7.87
N GLY A 352 -11.00 -5.05 -8.71
CA GLY A 352 -11.46 -4.21 -9.83
C GLY A 352 -11.95 -2.81 -9.46
N LYS A 353 -12.09 -2.49 -8.16
CA LYS A 353 -12.49 -1.15 -7.70
C LYS A 353 -11.34 -0.33 -7.12
N THR A 354 -10.32 -0.98 -6.58
CA THR A 354 -9.15 -0.32 -5.99
C THR A 354 -7.89 -1.20 -6.05
N ASN A 355 -6.77 -0.64 -5.66
CA ASN A 355 -5.48 -1.31 -5.48
C ASN A 355 -4.88 -0.99 -4.09
N GLY A 356 -3.82 -1.72 -3.71
CA GLY A 356 -3.14 -1.55 -2.43
C GLY A 356 -3.89 -2.15 -1.24
N ILE A 357 -3.36 -1.94 -0.04
CA ILE A 357 -3.97 -2.41 1.21
C ILE A 357 -5.23 -1.62 1.53
N VAL A 358 -6.29 -2.29 1.99
CA VAL A 358 -7.61 -1.70 2.26
C VAL A 358 -7.97 -1.79 3.75
N SER A 359 -8.44 -0.71 4.36
CA SER A 359 -8.96 -0.74 5.73
C SER A 359 -10.36 -1.32 5.82
N VAL A 360 -10.67 -1.97 6.94
CA VAL A 360 -12.01 -2.45 7.28
C VAL A 360 -12.50 -1.81 8.57
N LEU A 361 -13.74 -1.33 8.56
CA LEU A 361 -14.48 -0.90 9.74
C LEU A 361 -15.78 -1.70 9.86
N GLN A 362 -16.35 -1.77 11.06
CA GLN A 362 -17.66 -2.37 11.28
C GLN A 362 -18.34 -1.64 12.44
N THR A 363 -19.51 -1.05 12.21
CA THR A 363 -20.32 -0.47 13.29
C THR A 363 -21.12 -1.55 14.00
N ASP A 364 -21.70 -1.22 15.17
CA ASP A 364 -22.53 -2.15 15.97
C ASP A 364 -21.81 -3.46 16.35
N GLN A 365 -20.51 -3.35 16.65
CA GLN A 365 -19.70 -4.46 17.14
C GLN A 365 -20.22 -4.93 18.49
N GLN A 366 -20.36 -6.25 18.63
CA GLN A 366 -20.72 -6.84 19.91
C GLN A 366 -19.49 -6.88 20.82
N PRO A 367 -19.57 -6.35 22.06
CA PRO A 367 -18.48 -6.47 23.01
C PRO A 367 -18.15 -7.94 23.29
N PHE A 368 -16.85 -8.25 23.40
CA PHE A 368 -16.42 -9.58 23.79
C PHE A 368 -16.75 -9.85 25.27
N ASN A 369 -17.37 -10.99 25.56
CA ASN A 369 -17.81 -11.37 26.90
C ASN A 369 -16.70 -12.09 27.68
N TRP A 370 -15.77 -11.33 28.26
CA TRP A 370 -14.69 -11.85 29.11
C TRP A 370 -15.23 -12.64 30.32
N GLN A 371 -14.73 -13.85 30.55
CA GLN A 371 -15.16 -14.73 31.64
C GLN A 371 -14.13 -14.80 32.79
N ALA A 372 -12.87 -14.42 32.57
CA ALA A 372 -11.80 -14.43 33.57
C ALA A 372 -11.92 -13.30 34.61
N SER A 373 -13.05 -13.23 35.33
CA SER A 373 -13.39 -12.15 36.27
C SER A 373 -12.54 -12.09 37.54
N ASN A 374 -11.93 -13.21 37.95
CA ASN A 374 -11.09 -13.32 39.14
C ASN A 374 -9.59 -13.42 38.81
N TYR A 375 -9.19 -13.06 37.59
CA TYR A 375 -7.80 -13.13 37.17
C TYR A 375 -6.93 -12.21 38.05
N VAL A 376 -5.85 -12.78 38.57
CA VAL A 376 -4.79 -12.06 39.28
C VAL A 376 -3.51 -12.24 38.48
N ARG A 377 -3.02 -11.14 37.93
CA ARG A 377 -1.77 -11.13 37.18
C ARG A 377 -0.61 -11.60 38.06
N PRO A 378 0.29 -12.47 37.55
CA PRO A 378 1.50 -12.87 38.26
C PRO A 378 2.35 -11.68 38.72
N LYS A 379 3.15 -11.84 39.77
CA LYS A 379 4.11 -10.80 40.14
C LYS A 379 5.29 -10.86 39.17
N LYS A 380 5.97 -9.73 38.97
CA LYS A 380 7.19 -9.65 38.14
C LYS A 380 8.25 -10.67 38.56
N THR A 381 8.38 -10.96 39.87
CA THR A 381 9.33 -11.93 40.43
C THR A 381 8.97 -13.39 40.18
N ASP A 382 7.72 -13.64 39.79
CA ASP A 382 7.15 -14.98 39.68
C ASP A 382 6.96 -15.37 38.20
N LEU A 383 7.44 -14.53 37.27
CA LEU A 383 7.29 -14.74 35.83
C LEU A 383 8.21 -15.87 35.33
N VAL A 384 7.59 -16.94 34.83
CA VAL A 384 8.18 -17.95 33.95
C VAL A 384 7.57 -17.74 32.57
N VAL A 385 8.31 -17.03 31.72
CA VAL A 385 7.85 -16.61 30.38
C VAL A 385 8.14 -17.69 29.35
N TYR A 386 7.13 -18.07 28.57
CA TYR A 386 7.26 -18.90 27.39
C TYR A 386 7.10 -18.05 26.13
N GLU A 387 8.22 -17.74 25.48
CA GLU A 387 8.24 -17.03 24.20
C GLU A 387 7.77 -17.97 23.08
N LEU A 388 6.79 -17.51 22.29
CA LEU A 388 6.06 -18.35 21.36
C LEU A 388 5.89 -17.64 20.00
N LEU A 389 6.52 -18.22 18.98
CA LEU A 389 6.21 -17.93 17.58
C LEU A 389 5.09 -18.85 17.10
N MET A 390 3.94 -18.28 16.73
CA MET A 390 2.77 -19.03 16.23
C MET A 390 3.13 -19.99 15.08
N ARG A 391 4.01 -19.52 14.18
CA ARG A 391 4.41 -20.25 12.96
C ARG A 391 5.31 -21.47 13.23
N ASP A 392 6.10 -21.43 14.30
CA ASP A 392 7.03 -22.53 14.60
C ASP A 392 6.45 -23.48 15.66
N PHE A 393 5.58 -22.96 16.54
CA PHE A 393 5.00 -23.76 17.61
C PHE A 393 3.86 -24.68 17.14
N LEU A 394 3.04 -24.24 16.17
CA LEU A 394 1.81 -24.94 15.77
C LEU A 394 1.82 -25.23 14.28
N ALA A 395 1.69 -26.48 13.83
CA ALA A 395 1.62 -26.79 12.39
C ALA A 395 0.49 -26.06 11.62
N ARG A 396 -0.56 -25.61 12.31
CA ARG A 396 -1.68 -24.84 11.74
C ARG A 396 -1.52 -23.32 11.82
N HIS A 397 -0.59 -22.83 12.63
CA HIS A 397 -0.32 -21.42 12.85
C HIS A 397 -1.55 -20.58 13.28
N ASP A 398 -2.57 -21.13 13.96
CA ASP A 398 -3.81 -20.40 14.26
C ASP A 398 -4.15 -20.34 15.76
N TYR A 399 -4.89 -19.30 16.17
CA TYR A 399 -5.33 -19.13 17.57
C TYR A 399 -6.23 -20.25 18.09
N PRO A 400 -7.18 -20.81 17.31
CA PRO A 400 -7.95 -21.97 17.75
C PRO A 400 -7.06 -23.16 18.14
N THR A 401 -5.99 -23.44 17.41
CA THR A 401 -5.06 -24.52 17.75
C THR A 401 -4.18 -24.15 18.94
N LEU A 402 -3.81 -22.87 19.11
CA LEU A 402 -3.09 -22.43 20.31
C LEU A 402 -3.89 -22.71 21.59
N LEU A 403 -5.21 -22.47 21.55
CA LEU A 403 -6.10 -22.73 22.67
C LEU A 403 -6.01 -24.19 23.18
N ASP A 404 -5.91 -25.16 22.26
CA ASP A 404 -5.80 -26.59 22.59
C ASP A 404 -4.49 -26.94 23.33
N THR A 405 -3.49 -26.06 23.29
CA THR A 405 -2.17 -26.29 23.92
C THR A 405 -2.05 -25.71 25.33
N LEU A 406 -3.03 -24.92 25.81
CA LEU A 406 -2.91 -24.22 27.08
C LEU A 406 -2.74 -25.16 28.29
N ASP A 407 -3.36 -26.35 28.26
CA ASP A 407 -3.19 -27.35 29.32
C ASP A 407 -1.75 -27.88 29.40
N TYR A 408 -1.05 -27.96 28.26
CA TYR A 408 0.37 -28.30 28.23
C TYR A 408 1.22 -27.19 28.85
N LEU A 409 0.96 -25.92 28.50
CA LEU A 409 1.71 -24.77 29.01
C LEU A 409 1.49 -24.58 30.52
N GLU A 410 0.26 -24.76 31.00
CA GLU A 410 -0.06 -24.75 32.43
C GLU A 410 0.69 -25.87 33.17
N LYS A 411 0.64 -27.10 32.66
CA LYS A 411 1.36 -28.24 33.26
C LYS A 411 2.87 -28.05 33.29
N LEU A 412 3.43 -27.36 32.31
CA LEU A 412 4.85 -27.02 32.25
C LEU A 412 5.26 -26.05 33.37
N GLY A 413 4.31 -25.32 33.95
CA GLY A 413 4.53 -24.32 34.99
C GLY A 413 4.76 -22.90 34.44
N VAL A 414 4.36 -22.65 33.20
CA VAL A 414 4.41 -21.32 32.59
C VAL A 414 3.43 -20.39 33.31
N THR A 415 3.88 -19.18 33.64
CA THR A 415 3.01 -18.15 34.25
C THR A 415 2.74 -16.99 33.29
N ALA A 416 3.49 -16.89 32.19
CA ALA A 416 3.22 -15.92 31.13
C ALA A 416 3.61 -16.49 29.77
N ILE A 417 2.78 -16.20 28.75
CA ILE A 417 3.10 -16.45 27.35
C ILE A 417 3.50 -15.11 26.74
N GLU A 418 4.68 -15.04 26.13
CA GLU A 418 5.07 -13.94 25.28
C GLU A 418 4.82 -14.34 23.83
N LEU A 419 3.80 -13.74 23.22
CA LEU A 419 3.54 -13.94 21.80
C LEU A 419 4.50 -13.04 21.01
N MET A 420 5.35 -13.66 20.20
CA MET A 420 6.12 -12.94 19.17
C MET A 420 5.16 -12.14 18.26
N PRO A 421 5.64 -11.13 17.52
CA PRO A 421 4.78 -10.07 17.00
C PRO A 421 3.56 -10.59 16.21
N VAL A 422 2.38 -10.20 16.70
CA VAL A 422 1.07 -10.58 16.15
C VAL A 422 0.50 -9.51 15.22
N ASN A 423 1.24 -8.43 14.98
CA ASN A 423 0.78 -7.33 14.14
C ASN A 423 0.87 -7.68 12.65
N GLU A 424 -0.01 -7.10 11.84
CA GLU A 424 0.07 -7.20 10.39
C GLU A 424 1.42 -6.67 9.87
N PHE A 425 2.07 -7.45 9.03
CA PHE A 425 3.44 -7.21 8.59
C PHE A 425 3.59 -7.37 7.07
N ASP A 426 4.65 -6.78 6.53
CA ASP A 426 4.92 -6.81 5.08
C ASP A 426 5.43 -8.19 4.66
N GLY A 427 4.81 -8.75 3.61
CA GLY A 427 5.06 -10.10 3.14
C GLY A 427 4.35 -11.17 3.99
N ASN A 428 4.94 -12.37 4.05
CA ASN A 428 4.32 -13.51 4.76
C ASN A 428 5.28 -14.24 5.71
N ILE A 429 6.59 -13.93 5.69
CA ILE A 429 7.56 -14.62 6.54
C ILE A 429 8.73 -13.71 6.95
N ASN A 430 8.63 -13.11 8.13
CA ASN A 430 9.72 -12.37 8.79
C ASN A 430 9.65 -12.44 10.33
N TRP A 431 8.97 -13.46 10.86
CA TRP A 431 8.62 -13.62 12.28
C TRP A 431 7.79 -12.46 12.90
N GLY A 432 7.27 -11.56 12.06
CA GLY A 432 6.47 -10.41 12.47
C GLY A 432 7.27 -9.12 12.68
N TYR A 433 8.60 -9.15 12.56
CA TYR A 433 9.47 -7.97 12.80
C TYR A 433 9.50 -6.94 11.65
N GLY A 434 8.72 -7.14 10.60
CA GLY A 434 8.50 -6.14 9.55
C GLY A 434 7.08 -5.58 9.57
N PRO A 435 6.61 -4.95 10.66
CA PRO A 435 5.24 -4.47 10.76
C PRO A 435 4.94 -3.42 9.66
N SER A 436 3.74 -3.54 9.08
CA SER A 436 3.15 -2.54 8.19
C SER A 436 2.00 -1.80 8.89
N PHE A 437 1.26 -2.49 9.77
CA PHE A 437 0.19 -1.92 10.60
C PHE A 437 0.26 -2.41 12.06
N HIS A 438 0.84 -1.60 12.95
CA HIS A 438 1.08 -1.93 14.37
C HIS A 438 -0.19 -2.11 15.24
N LYS A 439 -1.35 -1.73 14.70
CA LYS A 439 -2.65 -1.87 15.38
C LYS A 439 -3.50 -2.99 14.78
N ALA A 440 -3.18 -3.45 13.57
CA ALA A 440 -3.89 -4.55 12.94
C ALA A 440 -3.33 -5.88 13.44
N LEU A 441 -4.21 -6.83 13.70
CA LEU A 441 -3.86 -8.22 13.97
C LEU A 441 -3.54 -8.91 12.64
N ASP A 442 -2.46 -9.68 12.57
CA ASP A 442 -2.18 -10.53 11.41
C ASP A 442 -3.30 -11.59 11.29
N LYS A 443 -4.05 -11.45 10.21
CA LYS A 443 -5.23 -12.25 9.88
C LYS A 443 -4.86 -13.71 9.62
N TYR A 444 -3.59 -13.97 9.28
CA TYR A 444 -3.07 -15.31 9.07
C TYR A 444 -3.17 -16.17 10.33
N TYR A 445 -3.17 -15.58 11.52
CA TYR A 445 -3.32 -16.30 12.79
C TYR A 445 -4.78 -16.46 13.23
N GLY A 446 -5.69 -15.64 12.70
CA GLY A 446 -7.14 -15.75 12.90
C GLY A 446 -7.82 -14.43 13.23
N THR A 447 -9.03 -14.52 13.79
CA THR A 447 -9.85 -13.33 14.12
C THR A 447 -9.45 -12.68 15.45
N ALA A 448 -9.85 -11.42 15.63
CA ALA A 448 -9.68 -10.72 16.91
C ALA A 448 -10.41 -11.44 18.06
N GLU A 449 -11.59 -12.02 17.79
CA GLU A 449 -12.36 -12.83 18.74
C GLU A 449 -11.61 -14.10 19.15
N ALA A 450 -10.89 -14.75 18.22
CA ALA A 450 -10.10 -15.93 18.51
C ALA A 450 -8.93 -15.60 19.45
N LEU A 451 -8.19 -14.52 19.19
CA LEU A 451 -7.14 -14.06 20.09
C LEU A 451 -7.68 -13.65 21.48
N LYS A 452 -8.80 -12.92 21.55
CA LYS A 452 -9.46 -12.60 22.83
C LYS A 452 -9.84 -13.85 23.61
N THR A 453 -10.29 -14.90 22.91
CA THR A 453 -10.62 -16.19 23.52
C THR A 453 -9.38 -16.86 24.11
N VAL A 454 -8.26 -16.90 23.39
CA VAL A 454 -6.97 -17.40 23.93
C VAL A 454 -6.57 -16.63 25.18
N ILE A 455 -6.63 -15.29 25.14
CA ILE A 455 -6.24 -14.45 26.28
C ILE A 455 -7.16 -14.70 27.50
N ASP A 456 -8.47 -14.75 27.31
CA ASP A 456 -9.42 -15.03 28.39
C ASP A 456 -9.18 -16.42 29.02
N GLU A 457 -8.79 -17.41 28.21
CA GLU A 457 -8.48 -18.76 28.66
C GLU A 457 -7.12 -18.88 29.35
N CYS A 458 -6.11 -18.11 28.93
CA CYS A 458 -4.87 -17.92 29.67
C CYS A 458 -5.15 -17.29 31.04
N HIS A 459 -5.96 -16.23 31.08
CA HIS A 459 -6.32 -15.53 32.31
C HIS A 459 -7.07 -16.43 33.30
N LYS A 460 -7.96 -17.32 32.84
CA LYS A 460 -8.61 -18.34 33.70
C LYS A 460 -7.61 -19.28 34.38
N ARG A 461 -6.47 -19.53 33.73
CA ARG A 461 -5.37 -20.37 34.23
C ARG A 461 -4.32 -19.58 35.02
N GLY A 462 -4.54 -18.28 35.24
CA GLY A 462 -3.56 -17.41 35.91
C GLY A 462 -2.31 -17.12 35.07
N ILE A 463 -2.37 -17.36 33.75
CA ILE A 463 -1.27 -17.13 32.81
C ILE A 463 -1.43 -15.74 32.20
N ALA A 464 -0.41 -14.89 32.33
CA ALA A 464 -0.37 -13.59 31.65
C ALA A 464 -0.08 -13.73 30.15
N VAL A 465 -0.56 -12.79 29.35
CA VAL A 465 -0.23 -12.69 27.92
C VAL A 465 0.51 -11.39 27.66
N ILE A 466 1.76 -11.50 27.22
CA ILE A 466 2.65 -10.39 26.83
C ILE A 466 2.74 -10.40 25.31
N LEU A 467 2.69 -9.22 24.68
CA LEU A 467 2.95 -9.10 23.24
C LEU A 467 4.34 -8.54 23.00
N ASP A 468 5.12 -9.20 22.14
CA ASP A 468 6.29 -8.59 21.54
C ASP A 468 5.84 -7.55 20.50
N VAL A 469 6.35 -6.32 20.62
CA VAL A 469 5.93 -5.18 19.80
C VAL A 469 7.13 -4.47 19.21
N VAL A 470 7.02 -4.17 17.91
CA VAL A 470 8.12 -3.70 17.08
C VAL A 470 7.84 -2.25 16.71
N PHE A 471 8.20 -1.33 17.60
CA PHE A 471 7.99 0.12 17.38
C PHE A 471 9.28 0.87 17.06
N ASN A 472 10.43 0.18 16.96
CA ASN A 472 11.69 0.72 16.46
C ASN A 472 11.65 1.01 14.94
N GLN A 473 10.82 0.28 14.18
CA GLN A 473 10.82 0.39 12.72
C GLN A 473 9.45 0.12 12.09
N ALA A 474 9.25 0.61 10.86
CA ALA A 474 8.12 0.28 10.00
C ALA A 474 8.58 -0.04 8.57
N THR A 475 7.89 -0.94 7.87
CA THR A 475 8.20 -1.25 6.47
C THR A 475 7.77 -0.14 5.51
N GLY A 476 8.23 -0.23 4.25
CA GLY A 476 7.81 0.71 3.20
C GLY A 476 6.32 0.60 2.84
N ALA A 477 5.70 -0.56 3.10
CA ALA A 477 4.27 -0.79 2.94
C ALA A 477 3.41 -0.14 4.05
N SER A 478 4.03 0.41 5.10
CA SER A 478 3.27 1.12 6.12
C SER A 478 2.74 2.45 5.57
N PRO A 479 1.45 2.79 5.79
CA PRO A 479 0.91 4.09 5.37
C PRO A 479 1.68 5.30 5.91
N LEU A 480 2.37 5.15 7.05
CA LEU A 480 3.22 6.19 7.63
C LEU A 480 4.44 6.50 6.73
N ALA A 481 4.98 5.48 6.07
CA ALA A 481 6.06 5.61 5.09
C ALA A 481 5.50 6.08 3.74
N GLU A 482 4.45 5.43 3.22
CA GLU A 482 3.84 5.73 1.91
C GLU A 482 3.37 7.18 1.80
N LEU A 483 2.78 7.73 2.88
CA LEU A 483 2.34 9.13 2.91
C LEU A 483 3.47 10.10 2.60
N TYR A 484 4.70 9.81 3.01
CA TYR A 484 5.86 10.70 2.86
C TYR A 484 7.06 9.89 2.38
N TRP A 485 6.97 9.38 1.16
CA TRP A 485 8.03 8.61 0.52
C TRP A 485 8.84 9.47 -0.45
N ASP A 486 10.16 9.46 -0.30
CA ASP A 486 11.10 10.00 -1.28
C ASP A 486 11.49 8.88 -2.25
N ALA A 487 10.73 8.77 -3.33
CA ALA A 487 10.93 7.73 -4.35
C ALA A 487 12.32 7.80 -5.01
N ASN A 488 12.95 8.98 -5.08
CA ASN A 488 14.26 9.13 -5.70
C ASN A 488 15.37 8.47 -4.88
N ASN A 489 15.24 8.48 -3.55
CA ASN A 489 16.21 7.89 -2.63
C ASN A 489 15.70 6.58 -1.99
N ASN A 490 14.49 6.14 -2.34
CA ASN A 490 13.81 4.96 -1.81
C ASN A 490 13.81 4.89 -0.28
N ARG A 491 13.35 5.96 0.37
CA ARG A 491 13.33 6.12 1.84
C ARG A 491 12.25 7.10 2.28
N PRO A 492 11.94 7.22 3.59
CA PRO A 492 11.08 8.27 4.10
C PRO A 492 11.62 9.65 3.73
N ALA A 493 10.73 10.55 3.32
CA ALA A 493 11.09 11.92 2.98
C ALA A 493 11.50 12.71 4.23
N ALA A 494 12.28 13.79 4.04
CA ALA A 494 12.75 14.64 5.12
C ALA A 494 11.63 15.31 5.95
N ASP A 495 10.43 15.43 5.37
CA ASP A 495 9.25 15.98 6.01
C ASP A 495 8.31 14.89 6.59
N ASN A 496 8.73 13.62 6.62
CA ASN A 496 7.96 12.56 7.27
C ASN A 496 7.83 12.86 8.78
N PRO A 497 6.61 12.95 9.33
CA PRO A 497 6.44 13.35 10.72
C PRO A 497 6.73 12.23 11.72
N TRP A 498 6.87 10.98 11.27
CA TRP A 498 7.10 9.82 12.14
C TRP A 498 8.48 9.19 11.98
N LEU A 499 8.96 9.08 10.74
CA LEU A 499 10.12 8.26 10.40
C LEU A 499 11.33 9.13 10.05
N ASN A 500 12.52 8.68 10.45
CA ASN A 500 13.77 9.28 10.03
C ASN A 500 14.04 8.92 8.55
N PRO A 501 14.56 9.85 7.71
CA PRO A 501 14.95 9.52 6.34
C PRO A 501 16.08 8.48 6.26
N THR A 502 16.97 8.51 7.25
CA THR A 502 18.04 7.53 7.44
C THR A 502 18.06 7.16 8.91
N ALA A 503 18.26 5.87 9.20
CA ALA A 503 18.38 5.39 10.57
C ALA A 503 19.48 6.13 11.34
N THR A 504 19.26 6.32 12.63
CA THR A 504 20.22 7.00 13.51
C THR A 504 21.23 6.04 14.14
N HIS A 505 20.96 4.74 14.13
CA HIS A 505 21.77 3.70 14.78
C HIS A 505 21.92 2.43 13.94
N ASP A 506 22.91 1.60 14.29
CA ASP A 506 23.15 0.30 13.64
C ASP A 506 22.02 -0.71 13.93
N PHE A 507 21.92 -1.75 13.09
CA PHE A 507 20.93 -2.85 13.19
C PHE A 507 19.46 -2.49 12.99
N ASN A 508 19.16 -1.27 12.55
CA ASN A 508 17.85 -0.97 11.97
C ASN A 508 17.67 -1.73 10.64
N VAL A 509 16.53 -2.40 10.47
CA VAL A 509 16.25 -3.23 9.27
C VAL A 509 15.37 -2.49 8.26
N PHE A 510 14.33 -1.79 8.73
CA PHE A 510 13.39 -1.08 7.86
C PHE A 510 13.48 0.45 8.04
N ASN A 511 12.37 1.17 8.18
CA ASN A 511 12.37 2.61 8.36
C ASN A 511 12.32 2.96 9.85
N ASP A 512 13.36 3.64 10.33
CA ASP A 512 13.58 4.02 11.72
C ASP A 512 12.55 5.06 12.21
N PHE A 513 11.92 4.82 13.37
CA PHE A 513 10.98 5.75 13.97
C PHE A 513 11.70 6.88 14.74
N ASN A 514 11.28 8.12 14.49
CA ASN A 514 11.67 9.25 15.31
C ASN A 514 10.83 9.33 16.59
N HIS A 515 11.32 8.74 17.68
CA HIS A 515 10.62 8.73 18.97
C HIS A 515 10.65 10.05 19.74
N GLU A 516 11.41 11.06 19.30
CA GLU A 516 11.29 12.42 19.83
C GLU A 516 10.08 13.16 19.23
N SER A 517 9.62 12.74 18.04
CA SER A 517 8.45 13.31 17.38
C SER A 517 7.17 13.06 18.16
N GLN A 518 6.37 14.12 18.31
CA GLN A 518 5.04 14.02 18.92
C GLN A 518 4.09 13.13 18.11
N ALA A 519 4.24 13.09 16.78
CA ALA A 519 3.40 12.26 15.92
C ALA A 519 3.66 10.76 16.16
N THR A 520 4.93 10.38 16.31
CA THR A 520 5.34 9.01 16.68
C THR A 520 4.84 8.64 18.06
N LYS A 521 5.03 9.51 19.05
CA LYS A 521 4.54 9.25 20.42
C LYS A 521 3.04 9.02 20.44
N ILE A 522 2.26 9.84 19.72
CA ILE A 522 0.81 9.67 19.61
C ILE A 522 0.47 8.35 18.90
N TYR A 523 1.13 8.01 17.80
CA TYR A 523 0.89 6.77 17.08
C TYR A 523 1.13 5.53 17.95
N VAL A 524 2.29 5.43 18.59
CA VAL A 524 2.66 4.31 19.47
C VAL A 524 1.67 4.21 20.63
N LYS A 525 1.36 5.34 21.29
CA LYS A 525 0.40 5.40 22.40
C LYS A 525 -1.00 4.93 21.98
N ASN A 526 -1.45 5.24 20.77
CA ASN A 526 -2.73 4.73 20.24
C ASN A 526 -2.70 3.22 20.01
N CYS A 527 -1.60 2.67 19.51
CA CYS A 527 -1.46 1.24 19.28
C CYS A 527 -1.44 0.46 20.59
N VAL A 528 -0.59 0.85 21.55
CA VAL A 528 -0.52 0.15 22.86
C VAL A 528 -1.83 0.27 23.64
N LYS A 529 -2.48 1.45 23.63
CA LYS A 529 -3.81 1.63 24.24
C LYS A 529 -4.79 0.62 23.67
N TYR A 530 -4.82 0.43 22.37
CA TYR A 530 -5.74 -0.50 21.71
C TYR A 530 -5.52 -1.94 22.15
N TRP A 531 -4.27 -2.42 22.15
CA TRP A 531 -3.96 -3.77 22.62
C TRP A 531 -4.36 -3.98 24.09
N MET A 532 -4.08 -2.99 24.96
CA MET A 532 -4.47 -3.05 26.38
C MET A 532 -5.99 -3.05 26.57
N THR A 533 -6.72 -2.13 25.93
CA THR A 533 -8.15 -1.95 26.21
C THR A 533 -9.05 -2.92 25.43
N THR A 534 -8.60 -3.39 24.27
CA THR A 534 -9.40 -4.27 23.40
C THR A 534 -9.11 -5.74 23.65
N PHE A 535 -7.84 -6.09 23.91
CA PHE A 535 -7.39 -7.47 24.09
C PHE A 535 -7.01 -7.80 25.54
N LYS A 536 -6.93 -6.82 26.44
CA LYS A 536 -6.54 -7.02 27.84
C LYS A 536 -5.19 -7.70 28.02
N VAL A 537 -4.24 -7.43 27.12
CA VAL A 537 -2.87 -7.93 27.26
C VAL A 537 -2.23 -7.39 28.55
N ASP A 538 -1.38 -8.20 29.16
CA ASP A 538 -0.80 -7.96 30.49
C ASP A 538 0.50 -7.18 30.46
N GLY A 539 1.11 -7.09 29.28
CA GLY A 539 2.38 -6.43 29.09
C GLY A 539 2.82 -6.39 27.65
N PHE A 540 3.94 -5.69 27.46
CA PHE A 540 4.63 -5.60 26.19
C PHE A 540 6.11 -5.86 26.39
N ARG A 541 6.71 -6.60 25.47
CA ARG A 541 8.15 -6.65 25.25
C ARG A 541 8.45 -5.77 24.03
N PHE A 542 9.19 -4.69 24.24
CA PHE A 542 9.53 -3.74 23.18
C PHE A 542 10.82 -4.18 22.51
N ASP A 543 10.71 -4.64 21.27
CA ASP A 543 11.84 -5.02 20.43
C ASP A 543 12.77 -3.84 20.16
N LEU A 544 14.07 -4.14 20.17
CA LEU A 544 15.15 -3.20 19.91
C LEU A 544 14.98 -1.87 20.64
N SER A 545 14.59 -1.91 21.92
CA SER A 545 14.23 -0.73 22.69
C SER A 545 15.37 0.32 22.79
N LYS A 546 16.62 -0.13 22.64
CA LYS A 546 17.81 0.74 22.55
C LYS A 546 17.81 1.64 21.30
N GLY A 547 17.11 1.22 20.25
CA GLY A 547 16.94 1.95 18.99
C GLY A 547 16.11 3.23 19.11
N PHE A 548 15.44 3.45 20.24
CA PHE A 548 14.56 4.60 20.47
C PHE A 548 15.38 5.86 20.82
N THR A 549 16.36 6.18 19.97
CA THR A 549 17.32 7.28 20.12
C THR A 549 17.30 8.14 18.87
N GLN A 550 17.62 9.41 19.03
CA GLN A 550 17.91 10.32 17.92
C GLN A 550 19.39 10.72 17.85
N LYS A 551 20.25 10.09 18.67
CA LYS A 551 21.70 10.26 18.56
C LYS A 551 22.19 9.49 17.34
N VAL A 552 22.82 10.20 16.41
CA VAL A 552 23.40 9.57 15.21
C VAL A 552 24.70 8.87 15.59
N THR A 553 24.67 7.54 15.64
CA THR A 553 25.77 6.68 16.07
C THR A 553 26.07 5.54 15.08
N ILE A 554 25.60 5.67 13.83
CA ILE A 554 25.85 4.70 12.75
C ILE A 554 27.34 4.36 12.63
N GLY A 555 27.64 3.07 12.54
CA GLY A 555 28.99 2.53 12.48
C GLY A 555 29.72 2.51 13.83
N ASN A 556 29.04 2.80 14.94
CA ASN A 556 29.61 2.84 16.28
C ASN A 556 28.63 2.32 17.34
N VAL A 557 28.51 0.99 17.42
CA VAL A 557 27.69 0.27 18.41
C VAL A 557 28.01 0.67 19.86
N GLY A 558 29.28 0.98 20.17
CA GLY A 558 29.67 1.44 21.50
C GLY A 558 29.08 2.81 21.85
N ALA A 559 29.08 3.75 20.90
CA ALA A 559 28.44 5.06 21.07
C ALA A 559 26.91 4.95 21.13
N TRP A 560 26.31 4.04 20.35
CA TRP A 560 24.87 3.76 20.41
C TRP A 560 24.42 3.22 21.78
N GLY A 561 25.24 2.34 22.36
CA GLY A 561 25.03 1.76 23.68
C GLY A 561 25.35 2.70 24.83
N ALA A 562 26.03 3.83 24.61
CA ALA A 562 26.30 4.79 25.67
C ALA A 562 25.00 5.39 26.24
N TYR A 563 25.08 5.86 27.49
CA TYR A 563 23.95 6.48 28.19
C TYR A 563 23.30 7.59 27.36
N ASP A 564 21.98 7.53 27.21
CA ASP A 564 21.17 8.47 26.48
C ASP A 564 19.97 8.97 27.28
N ALA A 565 20.10 10.18 27.81
CA ALA A 565 19.04 10.83 28.57
C ALA A 565 17.74 11.02 27.78
N SER A 566 17.79 11.23 26.45
CA SER A 566 16.56 11.41 25.67
C SER A 566 15.84 10.08 25.46
N ARG A 567 16.58 9.00 25.17
CA ARG A 567 16.04 7.63 25.13
C ARG A 567 15.42 7.22 26.46
N VAL A 568 16.07 7.52 27.59
CA VAL A 568 15.50 7.27 28.92
C VAL A 568 14.20 8.06 29.13
N ALA A 569 14.17 9.33 28.75
CA ALA A 569 12.95 10.16 28.87
C ALA A 569 11.81 9.64 28.00
N ILE A 570 12.10 9.15 26.79
CA ILE A 570 11.13 8.49 25.89
C ILE A 570 10.53 7.26 26.56
N TRP A 571 11.37 6.37 27.11
CA TRP A 571 10.90 5.17 27.77
C TRP A 571 10.04 5.48 29.00
N LYS A 572 10.42 6.46 29.81
CA LYS A 572 9.62 6.92 30.94
C LYS A 572 8.27 7.50 30.50
N ASP A 573 8.22 8.23 29.39
CA ASP A 573 6.95 8.76 28.83
C ASP A 573 6.01 7.63 28.40
N TYR A 574 6.51 6.62 27.70
CA TYR A 574 5.70 5.46 27.30
C TYR A 574 5.27 4.61 28.48
N ALA A 575 6.17 4.31 29.42
CA ALA A 575 5.84 3.55 30.62
C ALA A 575 4.78 4.27 31.47
N ASN A 576 4.90 5.59 31.67
CA ASN A 576 3.90 6.37 32.38
C ASN A 576 2.54 6.34 31.69
N PHE A 577 2.50 6.41 30.36
CA PHE A 577 1.25 6.29 29.61
C PHE A 577 0.61 4.91 29.79
N ILE A 578 1.40 3.84 29.68
CA ILE A 578 0.94 2.46 29.86
C ILE A 578 0.42 2.26 31.30
N TRP A 579 1.17 2.70 32.31
CA TRP A 579 0.77 2.55 33.72
C TRP A 579 -0.37 3.47 34.13
N ALA A 580 -0.64 4.55 33.40
CA ALA A 580 -1.85 5.35 33.59
C ALA A 580 -3.12 4.61 33.13
N ILE A 581 -3.00 3.65 32.21
CA ILE A 581 -4.11 2.78 31.78
C ILE A 581 -4.21 1.57 32.73
N ASP A 582 -3.09 0.91 33.00
CA ASP A 582 -3.00 -0.23 33.91
C ASP A 582 -1.68 -0.19 34.71
N PRO A 583 -1.72 0.19 36.00
CA PRO A 583 -0.54 0.31 36.85
C PRO A 583 0.27 -0.99 37.04
N ALA A 584 -0.35 -2.14 36.76
CA ALA A 584 0.29 -3.45 36.90
C ALA A 584 0.82 -4.00 35.57
N CYS A 585 0.67 -3.27 34.45
CA CYS A 585 1.11 -3.73 33.14
C CYS A 585 2.64 -3.90 33.09
N TYR A 586 3.12 -5.00 32.49
CA TYR A 586 4.55 -5.22 32.31
C TYR A 586 5.08 -4.38 31.15
N VAL A 587 6.17 -3.66 31.40
CA VAL A 587 6.93 -2.95 30.37
C VAL A 587 8.30 -3.59 30.35
N ILE A 588 8.52 -4.49 29.38
CA ILE A 588 9.75 -5.24 29.18
C ILE A 588 10.48 -4.63 27.98
N LEU A 589 11.78 -4.41 28.11
CA LEU A 589 12.59 -3.76 27.08
C LEU A 589 13.69 -4.71 26.63
N GLU A 590 13.77 -5.02 25.33
CA GLU A 590 14.99 -5.59 24.78
C GLU A 590 16.06 -4.50 24.70
N HIS A 591 16.85 -4.34 25.77
CA HIS A 591 17.68 -3.15 25.98
C HIS A 591 19.13 -3.51 26.28
N PHE A 592 20.00 -3.40 25.28
CA PHE A 592 21.42 -3.72 25.39
C PHE A 592 22.30 -2.46 25.46
N ALA A 593 22.10 -1.61 26.47
CA ALA A 593 22.75 -0.31 26.61
C ALA A 593 23.81 -0.32 27.74
N ASP A 594 24.35 0.84 28.08
CA ASP A 594 25.22 0.96 29.23
C ASP A 594 24.43 0.62 30.51
N ASN A 595 25.07 -0.12 31.42
CA ASN A 595 24.47 -0.58 32.66
C ASN A 595 23.91 0.57 33.53
N THR A 596 24.43 1.80 33.41
CA THR A 596 23.83 2.94 34.12
C THR A 596 22.44 3.31 33.61
N GLU A 597 22.21 3.21 32.30
CA GLU A 597 20.90 3.43 31.69
C GLU A 597 19.91 2.32 32.07
N GLU A 598 20.35 1.06 31.93
CA GLU A 598 19.59 -0.12 32.32
C GLU A 598 19.15 -0.03 33.78
N LYS A 599 20.06 0.28 34.70
CA LYS A 599 19.72 0.48 36.11
C LYS A 599 18.69 1.58 36.33
N GLU A 600 18.76 2.69 35.59
CA GLU A 600 17.80 3.77 35.72
C GLU A 600 16.40 3.34 35.28
N LEU A 601 16.27 2.64 34.15
CA LEU A 601 15.01 2.14 33.63
C LEU A 601 14.42 1.04 34.53
N ALA A 602 15.25 0.11 35.00
CA ALA A 602 14.84 -0.93 35.95
C ALA A 602 14.38 -0.34 37.29
N ASN A 603 15.12 0.63 37.85
CA ASN A 603 14.72 1.34 39.07
C ASN A 603 13.41 2.14 38.89
N TYR A 604 13.11 2.57 37.67
CA TYR A 604 11.83 3.22 37.34
C TYR A 604 10.66 2.23 37.32
N GLY A 605 10.93 0.93 37.26
CA GLY A 605 9.94 -0.15 37.30
C GLY A 605 9.78 -0.93 35.99
N MET A 606 10.57 -0.63 34.96
CA MET A 606 10.61 -1.43 33.73
C MET A 606 11.39 -2.73 33.95
N MET A 607 11.21 -3.70 33.06
CA MET A 607 11.93 -4.97 33.03
C MET A 607 12.89 -4.97 31.84
N LEU A 608 14.02 -5.67 31.96
CA LEU A 608 15.12 -5.71 30.99
C LEU A 608 15.51 -7.15 30.65
#